data_AF-A0AAE1N1R6-F1
#
_entry.id   AF-A0AAE1N1R6-F1
#
_cell.length_a   1.000
_cell.length_b   1.000
_cell.length_c   1.000
_cell.angle_alpha   90.00
_cell.angle_beta   90.00
_cell.angle_gamma   90.00
#
_symmetry.space_group_name_H-M   'P 1'
#
loop_
_entity.id
_entity.type
_entity.pdbx_description
1 polymer ?
#
loop_
_entity_poly.entity_id
_entity_poly.type
_entity_poly.pdbx_seq_one_letter_code
_entity_poly.pdbx_strand_id
1 'polypeptide(L)'
;MFAEALRTYRELAGQRDQGGPKWFYPKCHQQPGNTECGYYVISWMQSIISNEKTTGFQNYFRTADPYSQDDLDSTRDMMARYLLEHGSLAN
;
A
#
# COMPACT_ATOMS: atom_id res chain seq x y z
N MET A 1 27.92 13.68 17.11
CA MET A 1 27.54 15.08 17.40
C MET A 1 27.43 15.93 16.12
N PHE A 2 28.49 16.07 15.31
CA PHE A 2 28.43 16.85 14.06
C PHE A 2 27.49 16.31 12.96
N ALA A 3 27.46 14.99 12.76
CA ALA A 3 26.60 14.37 11.73
C ALA A 3 25.10 14.58 12.01
N GLU A 4 24.72 14.53 13.29
CA GLU A 4 23.34 14.80 13.75
C GLU A 4 22.97 16.27 13.50
N ALA A 5 23.84 17.21 13.90
CA ALA A 5 23.63 18.64 13.69
C ALA A 5 23.46 19.01 12.19
N LEU A 6 24.23 18.37 11.31
CA LEU A 6 24.11 18.56 9.86
C LEU A 6 22.80 17.99 9.29
N ARG A 7 22.33 16.84 9.80
CA ARG A 7 21.05 16.24 9.41
C ARG A 7 19.88 17.16 9.80
N THR A 8 19.86 17.60 11.05
CA THR A 8 18.82 18.51 11.58
C THR A 8 18.83 19.84 10.84
N TYR A 9 20.01 20.39 10.49
CA TYR A 9 20.10 21.62 9.70
C TYR A 9 19.50 21.45 8.30
N ARG A 10 19.74 20.33 7.60
CA ARG A 10 19.15 20.07 6.27
C ARG A 10 17.62 19.91 6.34
N GLU A 11 17.14 19.21 7.37
CA GLU A 11 15.72 19.02 7.64
C GLU A 11 15.02 20.37 7.95
N LEU A 12 15.61 21.21 8.81
CA LEU A 12 15.08 22.54 9.18
C LEU A 12 15.22 23.58 8.07
N ALA A 13 16.31 23.56 7.30
CA ALA A 13 16.54 24.48 6.19
C ALA A 13 15.65 24.19 4.98
N GLY A 14 14.76 23.21 5.06
CA GLY A 14 13.88 22.83 3.96
C GLY A 14 14.66 22.39 2.73
N GLN A 15 15.91 21.93 2.89
CA GLN A 15 16.67 21.23 1.86
C GLN A 15 16.07 19.83 1.70
N ARG A 16 14.81 19.82 1.22
CA ARG A 16 14.18 18.62 0.69
C ARG A 16 15.08 18.18 -0.44
N ASP A 17 15.55 16.94 -0.35
CA ASP A 17 16.29 16.30 -1.42
C ASP A 17 15.60 16.63 -2.75
N GLN A 18 16.34 17.19 -3.71
CA GLN A 18 15.78 17.91 -4.87
C GLN A 18 15.01 17.02 -5.86
N GLY A 19 14.79 15.75 -5.53
CA GLY A 19 13.86 14.88 -6.23
C GLY A 19 12.49 14.95 -5.55
N GLY A 20 11.57 15.73 -6.11
CA GLY A 20 10.15 15.59 -5.77
C GLY A 20 9.67 14.14 -5.94
N PRO A 21 8.44 13.82 -5.49
CA PRO A 21 7.89 12.47 -5.60
C PRO A 21 8.04 11.93 -7.02
N LYS A 22 8.75 10.81 -7.16
CA LYS A 22 8.89 10.14 -8.45
C LYS A 22 7.67 9.26 -8.65
N TRP A 23 6.87 9.62 -9.64
CA TRP A 23 5.78 8.76 -10.10
C TRP A 23 6.36 7.51 -10.77
N PHE A 24 5.75 6.35 -10.51
CA PHE A 24 6.09 5.11 -11.18
C PHE A 24 4.83 4.26 -11.37
N TYR A 25 4.87 3.33 -12.34
CA TYR A 25 3.76 2.44 -12.67
C TYR A 25 4.17 1.00 -12.35
N PRO A 26 3.77 0.45 -11.17
CA PRO A 26 4.05 -0.95 -10.84
C PRO A 26 3.19 -1.90 -11.70
N LYS A 27 3.67 -3.12 -11.93
CA LYS A 27 2.85 -4.20 -12.50
C LYS A 27 2.04 -4.83 -11.36
N CYS A 28 0.80 -4.38 -11.19
CA CYS A 28 -0.13 -4.93 -10.21
C CYS A 28 -1.15 -5.86 -10.89
N HIS A 29 -1.74 -6.76 -10.09
CA HIS A 29 -2.81 -7.66 -10.52
C HIS A 29 -3.92 -6.86 -11.21
N GLN A 30 -4.33 -7.29 -12.41
CA GLN A 30 -5.34 -6.59 -13.19
C GLN A 30 -6.68 -7.30 -13.08
N GLN A 31 -7.70 -6.58 -12.63
CA GLN A 31 -9.06 -7.12 -12.61
C GLN A 31 -9.58 -7.30 -14.04
N PRO A 32 -10.22 -8.44 -14.35
CA PRO A 32 -10.87 -8.64 -15.64
C PRO A 32 -12.27 -7.99 -15.68
N GLY A 33 -12.94 -7.89 -14.53
CA GLY A 33 -14.27 -7.34 -14.36
C GLY A 33 -14.27 -5.86 -13.98
N ASN A 34 -15.46 -5.35 -13.68
CA ASN A 34 -15.70 -3.95 -13.32
C ASN A 34 -16.26 -3.76 -11.89
N THR A 35 -16.41 -4.83 -11.11
CA THR A 35 -17.03 -4.76 -9.78
C THR A 35 -16.07 -5.08 -8.64
N GLU A 36 -14.93 -5.68 -8.95
CA GLU A 36 -13.99 -6.25 -7.98
C GLU A 36 -12.91 -5.25 -7.54
N CYS A 37 -12.93 -4.02 -8.06
CA CYS A 37 -11.83 -3.06 -7.93
C CYS A 37 -11.51 -2.72 -6.47
N GLY A 38 -12.54 -2.69 -5.62
CA GLY A 38 -12.39 -2.47 -4.18
C GLY A 38 -11.52 -3.55 -3.53
N TYR A 39 -11.74 -4.83 -3.88
CA TYR A 39 -10.93 -5.93 -3.35
C TYR A 39 -9.48 -5.82 -3.80
N TYR A 40 -9.23 -5.52 -5.07
CA TYR A 40 -7.87 -5.35 -5.59
C TYR A 40 -7.11 -4.24 -4.86
N VAL A 41 -7.74 -3.08 -4.63
CA VAL A 41 -7.12 -1.98 -3.88
C VAL A 41 -6.82 -2.41 -2.45
N ILE A 42 -7.74 -3.08 -1.78
CA ILE A 42 -7.57 -3.54 -0.41
C ILE A 42 -6.43 -4.55 -0.29
N SER A 43 -6.41 -5.60 -1.12
CA SER A 43 -5.36 -6.62 -1.10
C SER A 43 -3.98 -6.00 -1.36
N TRP A 44 -3.92 -4.98 -2.23
CA TRP A 44 -2.70 -4.25 -2.53
C TRP A 44 -2.21 -3.43 -1.33
N MET A 45 -3.09 -2.66 -0.70
CA MET A 45 -2.78 -1.87 0.49
C MET A 45 -2.36 -2.75 1.66
N GLN A 46 -3.07 -3.86 1.88
CA GLN A 46 -2.72 -4.84 2.90
C GLN A 46 -1.32 -5.42 2.65
N SER A 47 -1.00 -5.78 1.40
CA SER A 47 0.33 -6.29 1.04
C SER A 47 1.43 -5.28 1.31
N ILE A 48 1.20 -3.98 1.06
CA ILE A 48 2.16 -2.91 1.37
C ILE A 48 2.38 -2.81 2.88
N ILE A 49 1.29 -2.75 3.65
CA ILE A 49 1.33 -2.55 5.11
C ILE A 49 1.94 -3.75 5.81
N SER A 50 1.45 -4.96 5.53
CA SER A 50 1.90 -6.20 6.18
C SER A 50 3.37 -6.53 5.92
N ASN A 51 3.95 -6.00 4.84
CA ASN A 51 5.35 -6.20 4.48
C ASN A 51 6.22 -4.96 4.71
N GLU A 52 5.68 -3.95 5.42
CA GLU A 52 6.35 -2.68 5.75
C GLU A 52 7.03 -2.04 4.54
N LYS A 53 6.40 -2.13 3.36
CA LYS A 53 7.01 -1.66 2.11
C LYS A 53 6.95 -0.14 2.02
N THR A 54 8.13 0.47 2.00
CA THR A 54 8.31 1.91 1.79
C THR A 54 8.98 2.22 0.44
N THR A 55 9.64 1.24 -0.18
CA THR A 55 10.37 1.38 -1.46
C THR A 55 10.35 0.07 -2.26
N GLY A 56 10.84 0.11 -3.51
CA GLY A 56 11.04 -1.10 -4.33
C GLY A 56 9.75 -1.74 -4.86
N PHE A 57 8.66 -0.99 -4.91
CA PHE A 57 7.33 -1.48 -5.31
C PHE A 57 7.31 -2.14 -6.69
N GLN A 58 8.08 -1.66 -7.67
CA GLN A 58 8.22 -2.25 -9.00
C GLN A 58 8.82 -3.68 -9.00
N ASN A 59 9.58 -4.00 -7.95
CA ASN A 59 10.17 -5.33 -7.77
C ASN A 59 9.26 -6.24 -6.94
N TYR A 60 8.40 -5.66 -6.12
CA TYR A 60 7.48 -6.41 -5.30
C TYR A 60 6.21 -6.77 -6.09
N PHE A 61 5.66 -5.81 -6.83
CA PHE A 61 4.52 -5.99 -7.72
C PHE A 61 5.03 -6.19 -9.15
N ARG A 62 5.08 -7.47 -9.56
CA ARG A 62 5.65 -7.90 -10.84
C ARG A 62 4.66 -8.62 -11.75
N THR A 63 3.48 -8.96 -11.26
CA THR A 63 2.47 -9.70 -12.04
C THR A 63 1.28 -8.80 -12.39
N ALA A 64 0.73 -9.05 -13.57
CA ALA A 64 -0.54 -8.48 -14.02
C ALA A 64 -1.68 -9.52 -13.98
N ASP A 65 -1.38 -10.74 -13.53
CA ASP A 65 -2.37 -11.80 -13.43
C ASP A 65 -3.52 -11.34 -12.51
N PRO A 66 -4.77 -11.69 -12.81
CA PRO A 66 -5.87 -11.45 -11.89
C PRO A 66 -5.66 -12.18 -10.56
N TYR A 67 -6.19 -11.62 -9.48
CA TYR A 67 -6.41 -12.39 -8.26
C TYR A 67 -7.40 -13.53 -8.53
N SER A 68 -7.17 -14.68 -7.89
CA SER A 68 -8.10 -15.79 -7.93
C SER A 68 -9.36 -15.47 -7.12
N GLN A 69 -10.45 -16.22 -7.33
CA GLN A 69 -11.67 -16.03 -6.53
C GLN A 69 -11.39 -16.26 -5.04
N ASP A 70 -10.52 -17.21 -4.70
CA ASP A 70 -10.13 -17.48 -3.30
C ASP A 70 -9.40 -16.29 -2.66
N ASP A 71 -8.55 -15.58 -3.42
CA ASP A 71 -7.88 -14.36 -2.93
C ASP A 71 -8.89 -13.24 -2.65
N LEU A 72 -9.90 -13.09 -3.54
CA LEU A 72 -10.97 -12.10 -3.38
C LEU A 72 -11.86 -12.44 -2.18
N ASP A 73 -12.24 -13.71 -2.02
CA ASP A 73 -13.05 -14.19 -0.91
C ASP A 73 -12.29 -14.03 0.42
N SER A 74 -10.99 -14.32 0.46
CA SER A 74 -10.14 -14.08 1.63
C SER A 74 -10.11 -12.60 2.01
N THR A 75 -9.99 -11.72 1.01
CA THR A 75 -10.01 -10.26 1.21
C THR A 75 -11.36 -9.80 1.77
N ARG A 76 -12.46 -10.33 1.22
CA ARG A 76 -13.82 -10.05 1.70
C ARG A 76 -14.02 -10.49 3.14
N ASP A 77 -13.60 -11.71 3.47
CA ASP A 77 -13.76 -12.28 4.81
C ASP A 77 -12.94 -11.51 5.85
N MET A 78 -11.70 -11.12 5.50
CA MET A 78 -10.89 -10.24 6.34
C MET A 78 -11.63 -8.93 6.63
N MET A 79 -12.14 -8.26 5.59
CA MET A 79 -12.87 -6.99 5.76
C MET A 79 -14.14 -7.16 6.59
N ALA A 80 -14.91 -8.22 6.35
CA ALA A 80 -16.11 -8.52 7.12
C ALA A 80 -15.78 -8.74 8.60
N ARG A 81 -14.74 -9.52 8.93
CA ARG A 81 -14.28 -9.71 10.31
C ARG A 81 -13.88 -8.40 10.97
N TYR A 82 -13.05 -7.60 10.29
CA TYR A 82 -12.62 -6.30 10.80
C TYR A 82 -13.82 -5.38 11.09
N LEU A 83 -14.80 -5.32 10.19
CA LEU A 83 -16.01 -4.52 10.38
C LEU A 83 -16.92 -5.06 11.49
N LEU A 84 -17.01 -6.37 11.68
CA LEU A 84 -17.78 -6.95 12.79
C LEU A 84 -17.12 -6.68 14.14
N GLU A 85 -15.79 -6.76 14.20
CA GLU A 85 -15.02 -6.55 15.43
C GLU A 85 -14.95 -5.07 15.83
N HIS A 86 -14.88 -4.16 14.87
CA HIS A 86 -14.63 -2.74 15.12
C HIS A 86 -15.74 -1.79 14.65
N GLY A 87 -16.70 -2.26 13.86
CA GLY A 87 -17.80 -1.44 13.33
C GLY A 87 -18.96 -1.22 14.29
N SER A 88 -18.98 -1.86 15.46
CA SER A 88 -20.06 -1.74 16.46
C SER A 88 -19.96 -0.49 17.37
N LEU A 89 -19.23 0.57 16.99
CA LEU A 89 -19.25 1.85 17.71
C LEU A 89 -20.31 2.84 17.18
N ALA A 90 -21.20 2.39 16.31
CA ALA A 90 -22.30 3.18 15.78
C ALA A 90 -23.65 2.48 15.99
N ASN A 91 -24.02 2.24 17.26
CA ASN A 91 -25.41 2.01 17.69
C ASN A 91 -25.61 2.57 19.10
#